data_AF-A0AA85BTN0-F1
#
_entry.id   AF-A0AA85BTN0-F1
#
_cell.length_a   1.000
_cell.length_b   1.000
_cell.length_c   1.000
_cell.angle_alpha   90.00
_cell.angle_beta   90.00
_cell.angle_gamma   90.00
#
_symmetry.space_group_name_H-M   'P 1'
#
loop_
_entity.id
_entity.type
_entity.pdbx_description
1 polymer ?
#
loop_
_entity_poly.entity_id
_entity_poly.type
_entity_poly.pdbx_seq_one_letter_code
_entity_poly.pdbx_strand_id
1 'polypeptide(L)'
;MFHQIQKDLNRMTLLYRRPEMVAMFERILFVWSMRHPGIGYVQGINDLLTPFFIVFLSEYTHVDLNTSGELSLHSDITCEQLNSVEADVFWCTSHLLDTIQDNYTFAQPGLQNNVKMLASLIERVDTKLYQHFIQNDVEFLQFAFRWMNNLLIRELPLRCIIRLWDTYMSENSGFSNFHVYVCAAFLLQFSNDLCREQDFQGIMLLLQHLPTFHWTDENIKLVLAEAFRLHSLFNSAMHHLDFRRHSDLD
;
A
#
# COMPACT_ATOMS: atom_id res chain seq x y z
N MET A 1 -20.85 -8.08 -4.77
CA MET A 1 -19.61 -7.87 -5.54
C MET A 1 -19.73 -6.66 -6.47
N PHE A 2 -20.45 -6.75 -7.59
CA PHE A 2 -20.56 -5.65 -8.57
C PHE A 2 -21.02 -4.31 -7.96
N HIS A 3 -22.09 -4.31 -7.17
CA HIS A 3 -22.57 -3.11 -6.47
C HIS A 3 -21.51 -2.51 -5.50
N GLN A 4 -20.67 -3.36 -4.91
CA GLN A 4 -19.60 -2.93 -4.00
C GLN A 4 -18.46 -2.24 -4.78
N ILE A 5 -18.06 -2.81 -5.92
CA ILE A 5 -17.10 -2.19 -6.84
C ILE A 5 -17.59 -0.78 -7.22
N GLN A 6 -18.84 -0.65 -7.67
CA GLN A 6 -19.41 0.65 -8.05
C GLN A 6 -19.38 1.67 -6.91
N LYS A 7 -19.74 1.24 -5.70
CA LYS A 7 -19.72 2.10 -4.51
C LYS A 7 -18.32 2.66 -4.22
N ASP A 8 -17.28 1.85 -4.39
CA ASP A 8 -15.90 2.25 -4.12
C ASP A 8 -15.31 3.10 -5.25
N LEU A 9 -15.58 2.75 -6.52
CA LEU A 9 -15.14 3.55 -7.67
C LEU A 9 -15.74 4.96 -7.66
N ASN A 10 -17.00 5.10 -7.25
CA ASN A 10 -17.65 6.42 -7.12
C ASN A 10 -17.01 7.32 -6.05
N ARG A 11 -16.17 6.77 -5.17
CA ARG A 11 -15.43 7.51 -4.13
C ARG A 11 -14.00 7.85 -4.56
N MET A 12 -13.54 7.36 -5.70
CA MET A 12 -12.20 7.66 -6.21
C MET A 12 -12.21 9.01 -6.92
N THR A 13 -11.56 10.02 -6.32
CA THR A 13 -11.45 11.36 -6.93
C THR A 13 -10.82 11.34 -8.32
N LEU A 14 -9.91 10.39 -8.55
CA LEU A 14 -9.28 10.14 -9.84
C LEU A 14 -10.29 9.97 -10.99
N LEU A 15 -11.42 9.33 -10.72
CA LEU A 15 -12.43 8.96 -11.70
C LEU A 15 -13.60 9.96 -11.74
N TYR A 16 -13.49 11.07 -11.01
CA TYR A 16 -14.55 12.07 -10.96
C TYR A 16 -14.87 12.62 -12.35
N ARG A 17 -16.15 12.53 -12.75
CA ARG A 17 -16.65 12.93 -14.08
C ARG A 17 -15.97 12.23 -15.28
N ARG A 18 -15.45 11.01 -15.10
CA ARG A 18 -14.84 10.19 -16.16
C ARG A 18 -15.58 8.85 -16.34
N PRO A 19 -16.81 8.83 -16.88
CA PRO A 19 -17.63 7.62 -16.95
C PRO A 19 -16.99 6.47 -17.73
N GLU A 20 -16.21 6.79 -18.77
CA GLU A 20 -15.45 5.81 -19.55
C GLU A 20 -14.39 5.09 -18.72
N MET A 21 -13.70 5.82 -17.84
CA MET A 21 -12.68 5.26 -16.94
C MET A 21 -13.30 4.52 -15.76
N VAL A 22 -14.44 4.99 -15.24
CA VAL A 22 -15.21 4.24 -14.23
C VAL A 22 -15.62 2.88 -14.80
N ALA A 23 -16.16 2.85 -16.02
CA ALA A 23 -16.56 1.61 -16.68
C ALA A 23 -15.35 0.67 -16.91
N MET A 24 -14.18 1.22 -17.24
CA MET A 24 -12.93 0.47 -17.38
C MET A 24 -12.51 -0.18 -16.05
N PHE A 25 -12.40 0.60 -14.97
CA PHE A 25 -12.05 0.09 -13.65
C PHE A 25 -13.05 -0.96 -13.16
N GLU A 26 -14.34 -0.74 -13.42
CA GLU A 26 -15.41 -1.69 -13.07
C GLU A 26 -15.22 -3.04 -13.77
N ARG A 27 -14.92 -3.02 -15.08
CA ARG A 27 -14.64 -4.25 -15.85
C ARG A 27 -13.40 -4.97 -15.34
N ILE A 28 -12.29 -4.26 -15.13
CA ILE A 28 -11.04 -4.85 -14.62
C ILE A 28 -11.30 -5.56 -13.29
N LEU A 29 -11.90 -4.85 -12.32
CA LEU A 29 -12.17 -5.39 -10.99
C LEU A 29 -13.17 -6.55 -11.04
N PHE A 30 -14.22 -6.43 -11.83
CA PHE A 30 -15.21 -7.49 -11.98
C PHE A 30 -14.60 -8.76 -12.58
N VAL A 31 -13.87 -8.64 -13.69
CA VAL A 31 -13.22 -9.78 -14.36
C VAL A 31 -12.18 -10.41 -13.44
N TRP A 32 -11.36 -9.60 -12.76
CA TRP A 32 -10.36 -10.11 -11.82
C TRP A 32 -11.04 -10.90 -10.68
N SER A 33 -12.07 -10.34 -10.05
CA SER A 33 -12.78 -11.01 -8.96
C SER A 33 -13.49 -12.29 -9.39
N MET A 34 -14.03 -12.35 -10.62
CA MET A 34 -14.63 -13.57 -11.17
C MET A 34 -13.59 -14.68 -11.42
N ARG A 35 -12.35 -14.31 -11.74
CA ARG A 35 -11.24 -15.26 -11.92
C ARG A 35 -10.63 -15.74 -10.60
N HIS A 36 -10.90 -15.05 -9.49
CA HIS A 36 -10.38 -15.37 -8.16
C HIS A 36 -11.53 -15.58 -7.16
N PRO A 37 -12.38 -16.62 -7.33
CA PRO A 37 -13.58 -16.80 -6.50
C PRO A 37 -13.30 -17.00 -5.01
N GLY A 38 -12.10 -17.45 -4.63
CA GLY A 38 -11.67 -17.56 -3.23
C GLY A 38 -11.36 -16.21 -2.54
N ILE A 39 -11.23 -15.13 -3.33
CA ILE A 39 -10.97 -13.77 -2.86
C ILE A 39 -12.18 -12.87 -3.17
N GLY A 40 -12.64 -12.87 -4.41
CA GLY A 40 -13.68 -11.96 -4.88
C GLY A 40 -13.18 -10.51 -4.97
N TYR A 41 -14.02 -9.54 -4.64
CA TYR A 41 -13.64 -8.12 -4.56
C TYR A 41 -13.48 -7.72 -3.11
N VAL A 42 -12.33 -7.14 -2.77
CA VAL A 42 -12.03 -6.56 -1.45
C VAL A 42 -11.68 -5.09 -1.63
N GLN A 43 -12.27 -4.24 -0.79
CA GLN A 43 -12.01 -2.81 -0.82
C GLN A 43 -10.52 -2.54 -0.60
N GLY A 44 -9.94 -1.71 -1.47
CA GLY A 44 -8.52 -1.41 -1.51
C GLY A 44 -7.83 -1.96 -2.75
N ILE A 45 -8.33 -3.06 -3.34
CA ILE A 45 -7.86 -3.54 -4.65
C ILE A 45 -8.06 -2.47 -5.72
N ASN A 46 -9.17 -1.73 -5.66
CA ASN A 46 -9.46 -0.60 -6.55
C ASN A 46 -8.34 0.46 -6.56
N ASP A 47 -7.65 0.68 -5.44
CA ASP A 47 -6.57 1.67 -5.37
C ASP A 47 -5.31 1.16 -6.07
N LEU A 48 -5.06 -0.16 -6.06
CA LEU A 48 -3.90 -0.80 -6.69
C LEU A 48 -3.89 -0.69 -8.21
N LEU A 49 -5.03 -0.41 -8.84
CA LEU A 49 -5.11 -0.13 -10.28
C LEU A 49 -4.50 1.24 -10.61
N THR A 50 -4.52 2.18 -9.67
CA THR A 50 -4.21 3.59 -9.93
C THR A 50 -2.79 3.83 -10.45
N PRO A 51 -1.72 3.27 -9.85
CA PRO A 51 -0.37 3.52 -10.34
C PRO A 51 -0.16 2.97 -11.75
N PHE A 52 -0.61 1.75 -12.03
CA PHE A 52 -0.55 1.15 -13.37
C PHE A 52 -1.34 1.96 -14.38
N PHE A 53 -2.58 2.34 -14.03
CA PHE A 53 -3.44 3.12 -14.90
C PHE A 53 -2.76 4.43 -15.29
N ILE A 54 -2.21 5.18 -14.33
CA ILE A 54 -1.58 6.47 -14.61
C ILE A 54 -0.30 6.32 -15.43
N VAL A 55 0.51 5.30 -15.15
CA VAL A 55 1.73 5.01 -15.92
C VAL A 55 1.40 4.67 -17.37
N PHE A 56 0.47 3.74 -17.62
CA PHE A 56 0.10 3.37 -18.99
C PHE A 56 -0.67 4.46 -19.73
N LEU A 57 -1.49 5.25 -19.03
CA LEU A 57 -2.16 6.40 -19.63
C LEU A 57 -1.16 7.48 -20.09
N SER A 58 -0.05 7.63 -19.36
CA SER A 58 0.98 8.64 -19.64
C SER A 58 1.76 8.40 -20.94
N GLU A 59 1.66 7.20 -21.52
CA GLU A 59 2.20 6.90 -22.85
C GLU A 59 1.43 7.64 -23.96
N TYR A 60 0.15 7.94 -23.74
CA TYR A 60 -0.74 8.51 -24.77
C TYR A 60 -1.04 10.00 -24.57
N THR A 61 -0.93 10.51 -23.35
CA THR A 61 -1.24 11.90 -23.02
C THR A 61 -0.46 12.35 -21.79
N HIS A 62 -0.23 13.66 -21.64
CA HIS A 62 0.29 14.17 -20.39
C HIS A 62 -0.79 14.08 -19.31
N VAL A 63 -0.44 13.43 -18.20
CA VAL A 63 -1.35 13.14 -17.09
C VAL A 63 -0.97 14.00 -15.89
N ASP A 64 -1.93 14.79 -15.41
CA ASP A 64 -1.78 15.61 -14.22
C ASP A 64 -2.83 15.26 -13.17
N LEU A 65 -2.43 15.30 -11.90
CA LEU A 65 -3.33 15.21 -10.76
C LEU A 65 -3.30 16.52 -9.98
N ASN A 66 -4.47 17.11 -9.75
CA ASN A 66 -4.55 18.28 -8.87
C ASN A 66 -4.35 17.87 -7.39
N THR A 67 -4.31 18.85 -6.49
CA THR A 67 -4.13 18.63 -5.04
C THR A 67 -5.18 17.68 -4.44
N SER A 68 -6.38 17.63 -5.01
CA SER A 68 -7.47 16.75 -4.58
C SER A 68 -7.38 15.33 -5.16
N GLY A 69 -6.44 15.09 -6.09
CA GLY A 69 -6.28 13.82 -6.80
C GLY A 69 -7.22 13.65 -8.01
N GLU A 70 -7.81 14.73 -8.52
CA GLU A 70 -8.63 14.71 -9.73
C GLU A 70 -7.75 14.67 -10.98
N LEU A 71 -8.15 13.85 -11.95
CA LEU A 71 -7.42 13.59 -13.18
C LEU A 71 -7.67 14.64 -14.26
N SER A 72 -6.58 15.28 -14.69
CA SER A 72 -6.53 16.14 -15.86
C SER A 72 -5.70 15.50 -16.97
N LEU A 73 -6.22 15.55 -18.19
CA LEU A 73 -5.55 15.07 -19.40
C LEU A 73 -5.36 16.25 -20.35
N HIS A 74 -4.18 16.35 -20.98
CA HIS A 74 -3.90 17.43 -21.94
C HIS A 74 -4.53 17.19 -23.31
N SER A 75 -4.74 15.92 -23.68
CA SER A 75 -5.42 15.50 -24.90
C SER A 75 -6.40 14.36 -24.63
N ASP A 76 -7.45 14.31 -25.44
CA ASP A 76 -8.40 13.19 -25.43
C ASP A 76 -7.71 11.88 -25.82
N ILE A 77 -8.24 10.79 -25.29
CA ILE A 77 -7.75 9.42 -25.54
C ILE A 77 -8.79 8.67 -26.35
N THR A 78 -8.34 7.93 -27.37
CA THR A 78 -9.24 7.13 -28.20
C THR A 78 -9.71 5.88 -27.46
N CYS A 79 -10.83 5.31 -27.88
CA CYS A 79 -11.32 4.05 -27.30
C CYS A 79 -10.31 2.90 -27.45
N GLU A 80 -9.54 2.86 -28.55
CA GLU A 80 -8.54 1.81 -28.79
C GLU A 80 -7.33 1.94 -27.84
N GLN A 81 -6.87 3.16 -27.59
CA GLN A 81 -5.83 3.43 -26.60
C GLN A 81 -6.31 3.08 -25.19
N LEU A 82 -7.55 3.46 -24.83
CA LEU A 82 -8.12 3.13 -23.53
C LEU A 82 -8.29 1.62 -23.33
N ASN A 83 -8.68 0.87 -24.38
CA ASN A 83 -8.76 -0.59 -24.32
C ASN A 83 -7.37 -1.24 -24.14
N SER A 84 -6.32 -0.65 -24.72
CA SER A 84 -4.94 -1.14 -24.55
C SER A 84 -4.48 -0.90 -23.10
N VAL A 85 -4.72 0.30 -22.58
CA VAL A 85 -4.49 0.64 -21.16
C VAL A 85 -5.28 -0.31 -20.23
N GLU A 86 -6.55 -0.59 -20.52
CA GLU A 86 -7.36 -1.52 -19.72
C GLU A 86 -6.72 -2.91 -19.59
N ALA A 87 -6.26 -3.46 -20.72
CA ALA A 87 -5.63 -4.77 -20.76
C ALA A 87 -4.32 -4.80 -19.95
N ASP A 88 -3.48 -3.78 -20.11
CA ASP A 88 -2.19 -3.70 -19.42
C ASP A 88 -2.36 -3.49 -17.91
N VAL A 89 -3.30 -2.62 -17.50
CA VAL A 89 -3.67 -2.47 -16.09
C VAL A 89 -4.17 -3.80 -15.53
N PHE A 90 -5.05 -4.50 -16.23
CA PHE A 90 -5.56 -5.79 -15.78
C PHE A 90 -4.44 -6.80 -15.53
N TRP A 91 -3.53 -6.99 -16.49
CA TRP A 91 -2.47 -8.00 -16.37
C TRP A 91 -1.43 -7.63 -15.32
N CYS A 92 -1.00 -6.38 -15.27
CA CYS A 92 -0.01 -5.94 -14.29
C CYS A 92 -0.57 -5.94 -12.87
N THR A 93 -1.82 -5.50 -12.67
CA THR A 93 -2.49 -5.62 -11.37
C THR A 93 -2.70 -7.09 -10.97
N SER A 94 -3.06 -7.96 -11.92
CA SER A 94 -3.18 -9.41 -11.65
C SER A 94 -1.86 -9.99 -11.15
N HIS A 95 -0.76 -9.67 -11.84
CA HIS A 95 0.57 -10.15 -11.48
C HIS A 95 1.02 -9.62 -10.10
N LEU A 96 0.72 -8.36 -9.77
CA LEU A 96 0.96 -7.83 -8.44
C LEU A 96 0.16 -8.62 -7.40
N LEU A 97 -1.15 -8.79 -7.60
CA LEU A 97 -2.04 -9.46 -6.66
C LEU A 97 -1.66 -10.93 -6.44
N ASP A 98 -1.11 -11.61 -7.45
CA ASP A 98 -0.58 -12.97 -7.32
C ASP A 98 0.49 -13.10 -6.23
N THR A 99 1.25 -12.02 -5.97
CA THR A 99 2.32 -12.00 -4.96
C THR A 99 1.82 -11.76 -3.53
N ILE A 100 0.57 -11.32 -3.36
CA ILE A 100 -0.01 -10.89 -2.08
C ILE A 100 -1.45 -11.42 -1.88
N GLN A 101 -1.76 -12.59 -2.43
CA GLN A 101 -3.13 -13.13 -2.43
C GLN A 101 -3.72 -13.28 -1.01
N ASP A 102 -2.89 -13.70 -0.05
CA ASP A 102 -3.26 -13.92 1.34
C ASP A 102 -3.64 -12.63 2.10
N ASN A 103 -3.32 -11.45 1.55
CA ASN A 103 -3.82 -10.18 2.05
C ASN A 103 -5.32 -9.99 1.80
N TYR A 104 -5.90 -10.71 0.83
CA TYR A 104 -7.29 -10.51 0.39
C TYR A 104 -8.17 -11.76 0.54
N THR A 105 -7.60 -12.91 0.92
CA THR A 105 -8.40 -14.10 1.25
C THR A 105 -9.25 -13.88 2.52
N PHE A 106 -10.17 -14.81 2.79
CA PHE A 106 -11.05 -14.74 3.95
C PHE A 106 -10.26 -14.53 5.26
N ALA A 107 -10.72 -13.58 6.07
CA ALA A 107 -10.06 -13.10 7.30
C ALA A 107 -8.69 -12.43 7.13
N GLN A 108 -8.20 -12.29 5.89
CA GLN A 108 -7.00 -11.52 5.51
C GLN A 108 -5.76 -11.85 6.37
N PRO A 109 -5.38 -13.13 6.50
CA PRO A 109 -4.26 -13.55 7.35
C PRO A 109 -2.93 -12.90 6.95
N GLY A 110 -2.69 -12.64 5.67
CA GLY A 110 -1.49 -11.95 5.18
C GLY A 110 -1.34 -10.56 5.79
N LEU A 111 -2.43 -9.78 5.82
CA LEU A 111 -2.41 -8.44 6.44
C LEU A 111 -2.12 -8.52 7.93
N GLN A 112 -2.76 -9.45 8.65
CA GLN A 112 -2.52 -9.62 10.08
C GLN A 112 -1.06 -10.01 10.38
N ASN A 113 -0.48 -10.88 9.57
CA ASN A 113 0.92 -11.30 9.71
C ASN A 113 1.88 -10.14 9.40
N ASN A 114 1.63 -9.38 8.34
CA ASN A 114 2.43 -8.22 7.96
C ASN A 114 2.40 -7.13 9.05
N VAL A 115 1.23 -6.86 9.65
CA VAL A 115 1.10 -5.91 10.76
C VAL A 115 1.85 -6.39 12.01
N LYS A 116 1.77 -7.69 12.35
CA LYS A 116 2.54 -8.26 13.47
C LYS A 116 4.04 -8.16 13.23
N MET A 117 4.49 -8.47 12.02
CA MET A 117 5.89 -8.35 11.64
C MET A 117 6.38 -6.89 11.72
N LEU A 118 5.57 -5.93 11.28
CA LEU A 118 5.86 -4.51 11.45
C LEU A 118 6.03 -4.14 12.94
N ALA A 119 5.09 -4.55 13.80
CA ALA A 119 5.16 -4.28 15.24
C ALA A 119 6.45 -4.85 15.86
N SER A 120 6.78 -6.10 15.55
CA SER A 120 8.01 -6.75 16.03
C SER A 120 9.29 -6.10 15.50
N LEU A 121 9.28 -5.58 14.27
CA LEU A 121 10.41 -4.82 13.73
C LEU A 121 10.59 -3.52 14.51
N ILE A 122 9.52 -2.75 14.71
CA ILE A 122 9.57 -1.46 15.41
C ILE A 122 9.99 -1.63 16.87
N GLU A 123 9.50 -2.66 17.57
CA GLU A 123 9.96 -3.00 18.92
C GLU A 123 11.49 -3.14 19.01
N ARG A 124 12.10 -3.77 18.00
CA ARG A 124 13.54 -4.03 17.95
C ARG A 124 14.38 -2.83 17.53
N VAL A 125 13.88 -2.00 16.61
CA VAL A 125 14.67 -0.91 16.00
C VAL A 125 14.42 0.45 16.64
N ASP A 126 13.24 0.65 17.22
CA ASP A 126 12.85 1.85 17.95
C ASP A 126 11.92 1.49 19.12
N THR A 127 12.51 0.86 20.13
CA THR A 127 11.81 0.45 21.36
C THR A 127 11.12 1.63 22.04
N LYS A 128 11.66 2.85 21.92
CA LYS A 128 11.05 4.04 22.51
C LYS A 128 9.70 4.33 21.84
N LEU A 129 9.65 4.36 20.51
CA LEU A 129 8.40 4.56 19.78
C LEU A 129 7.40 3.42 20.06
N TYR A 130 7.87 2.17 20.06
CA TYR A 130 7.02 1.02 20.37
C TYR A 130 6.36 1.14 21.74
N GLN A 131 7.15 1.41 22.79
CA GLN A 131 6.62 1.59 24.15
C GLN A 131 5.70 2.80 24.25
N HIS A 132 5.97 3.87 23.51
CA HIS A 132 5.10 5.04 23.43
C HIS A 132 3.71 4.69 22.90
N PHE A 133 3.62 3.85 21.86
CA PHE A 133 2.33 3.36 21.36
C PHE A 133 1.58 2.51 22.38
N ILE A 134 2.27 1.58 23.06
CA ILE A 134 1.66 0.75 24.10
C ILE A 134 1.13 1.60 25.27
N GLN A 135 1.89 2.61 25.70
CA GLN A 135 1.49 3.51 26.79
C GLN A 135 0.28 4.39 26.46
N ASN A 136 0.03 4.63 25.17
CA ASN A 136 -1.08 5.43 24.67
C ASN A 136 -2.20 4.59 24.04
N ASP A 137 -2.22 3.27 24.31
CA ASP A 137 -3.23 2.33 23.79
C ASP A 137 -3.37 2.34 22.25
N VAL A 138 -2.28 2.63 21.54
CA VAL A 138 -2.22 2.61 20.07
C VAL A 138 -1.81 1.23 19.59
N GLU A 139 -2.75 0.55 18.93
CA GLU A 139 -2.49 -0.75 18.31
C GLU A 139 -2.05 -0.59 16.86
N PHE A 140 -1.02 -1.33 16.44
CA PHE A 140 -0.53 -1.29 15.06
C PHE A 140 -1.62 -1.57 14.02
N LEU A 141 -2.59 -2.43 14.34
CA LEU A 141 -3.69 -2.76 13.43
C LEU A 141 -4.55 -1.54 13.06
N GLN A 142 -4.68 -0.55 13.96
CA GLN A 142 -5.55 0.62 13.77
C GLN A 142 -5.08 1.54 12.64
N PHE A 143 -3.78 1.57 12.33
CA PHE A 143 -3.22 2.38 11.24
C PHE A 143 -2.60 1.52 10.14
N ALA A 144 -1.81 0.50 10.51
CA ALA A 144 -1.01 -0.25 9.55
C ALA A 144 -1.85 -1.19 8.67
N PHE A 145 -3.08 -1.54 9.07
CA PHE A 145 -3.97 -2.31 8.21
C PHE A 145 -4.17 -1.61 6.85
N ARG A 146 -4.40 -0.29 6.86
CA ARG A 146 -4.56 0.52 5.63
C ARG A 146 -3.26 0.57 4.84
N TRP A 147 -2.12 0.69 5.52
CA TRP A 147 -0.81 0.73 4.89
C TRP A 147 -0.52 -0.55 4.11
N MET A 148 -0.78 -1.71 4.72
CA MET A 148 -0.58 -3.02 4.09
C MET A 148 -1.62 -3.32 3.01
N ASN A 149 -2.91 -3.02 3.27
CA ASN A 149 -4.01 -3.32 2.34
C ASN A 149 -3.92 -2.50 1.03
N ASN A 150 -3.40 -1.28 1.12
CA ASN A 150 -3.30 -0.34 0.01
C ASN A 150 -1.86 -0.05 -0.43
N LEU A 151 -0.86 -0.79 0.07
CA LEU A 151 0.55 -0.61 -0.26
C LEU A 151 1.02 0.85 -0.14
N LEU A 152 0.64 1.52 0.95
CA LEU A 152 0.87 2.94 1.26
C LEU A 152 0.26 3.96 0.29
N ILE A 153 -0.55 3.57 -0.71
CA ILE A 153 -1.16 4.50 -1.70
C ILE A 153 -1.95 5.62 -1.03
N ARG A 154 -2.54 5.35 0.14
CA ARG A 154 -3.33 6.32 0.90
C ARG A 154 -2.49 7.29 1.72
N GLU A 155 -1.19 7.01 1.89
CA GLU A 155 -0.28 7.78 2.76
C GLU A 155 0.74 8.60 1.98
N LEU A 156 0.92 8.33 0.67
CA LEU A 156 1.93 8.96 -0.16
C LEU A 156 1.30 9.58 -1.41
N PRO A 157 1.84 10.71 -1.91
CA PRO A 157 1.47 11.22 -3.23
C PRO A 157 1.71 10.18 -4.33
N LEU A 158 0.87 10.15 -5.37
CA LEU A 158 0.97 9.12 -6.41
C LEU A 158 2.36 9.06 -7.08
N ARG A 159 3.01 10.20 -7.33
CA ARG A 159 4.39 10.25 -7.86
C ARG A 159 5.38 9.45 -6.99
N CYS A 160 5.21 9.51 -5.66
CA CYS A 160 6.03 8.79 -4.71
C CYS A 160 5.72 7.29 -4.74
N ILE A 161 4.45 6.91 -4.93
CA ILE A 161 4.03 5.53 -5.11
C ILE A 161 4.62 4.93 -6.38
N ILE A 162 4.55 5.63 -7.51
CA ILE A 162 5.14 5.17 -8.78
C ILE A 162 6.64 4.92 -8.57
N ARG A 163 7.35 5.91 -8.00
CA ARG A 163 8.78 5.76 -7.68
C ARG A 163 9.06 4.61 -6.72
N LEU A 164 8.21 4.39 -5.72
CA LEU A 164 8.35 3.27 -4.79
C LEU A 164 8.17 1.92 -5.50
N TRP A 165 7.18 1.84 -6.38
CA TRP A 165 6.83 0.62 -7.11
C TRP A 165 7.88 0.23 -8.15
N ASP A 166 8.66 1.18 -8.70
CA ASP A 166 9.86 0.86 -9.50
C ASP A 166 10.79 -0.10 -8.74
N THR A 167 10.95 0.13 -7.42
CA THR A 167 11.80 -0.70 -6.57
C THR A 167 11.11 -2.00 -6.18
N TYR A 168 9.80 -1.98 -5.90
CA TYR A 168 9.06 -3.22 -5.63
C TYR A 168 9.06 -4.20 -6.80
N MET A 169 9.01 -3.71 -8.04
CA MET A 169 9.11 -4.57 -9.22
C MET A 169 10.55 -5.07 -9.47
N SER A 170 11.55 -4.36 -8.96
CA SER A 170 12.96 -4.73 -9.12
C SER A 170 13.45 -5.70 -8.02
N GLU A 171 12.83 -5.66 -6.85
CA GLU A 171 13.17 -6.51 -5.71
C GLU A 171 12.41 -7.84 -5.73
N ASN A 172 13.08 -8.92 -5.35
CA ASN A 172 12.41 -10.20 -5.12
C ASN A 172 11.40 -10.06 -3.97
N SER A 173 10.15 -10.42 -4.21
CA SER A 173 9.07 -10.28 -3.22
C SER A 173 8.88 -8.83 -2.71
N GLY A 174 9.08 -7.85 -3.60
CA GLY A 174 8.97 -6.42 -3.30
C GLY A 174 7.63 -6.01 -2.67
N PHE A 175 6.52 -6.43 -3.28
CA PHE A 175 5.16 -6.09 -2.83
C PHE A 175 4.72 -6.84 -1.56
N SER A 176 5.35 -7.96 -1.22
CA SER A 176 4.97 -8.79 -0.08
C SER A 176 5.90 -8.56 1.11
N ASN A 177 7.05 -9.23 1.15
CA ASN A 177 7.95 -9.20 2.31
C ASN A 177 8.67 -7.86 2.46
N PHE A 178 9.22 -7.31 1.36
CA PHE A 178 9.98 -6.07 1.41
C PHE A 178 9.12 -4.87 1.84
N HIS A 179 7.83 -4.88 1.47
CA HIS A 179 6.87 -3.85 1.85
C HIS A 179 6.79 -3.61 3.36
N VAL A 180 6.92 -4.65 4.18
CA VAL A 180 6.88 -4.50 5.65
C VAL A 180 8.06 -3.66 6.16
N TYR A 181 9.25 -3.82 5.56
CA TYR A 181 10.42 -3.01 5.90
C TYR A 181 10.29 -1.58 5.41
N VAL A 182 9.63 -1.36 4.27
CA VAL A 182 9.28 0.00 3.82
C VAL A 182 8.32 0.66 4.79
N CYS A 183 7.28 -0.03 5.26
CA CYS A 183 6.37 0.49 6.28
C CYS A 183 7.10 0.82 7.58
N ALA A 184 8.07 0.01 8.00
CA ALA A 184 8.90 0.29 9.17
C ALA A 184 9.77 1.54 8.96
N ALA A 185 10.52 1.61 7.86
CA ALA A 185 11.35 2.76 7.52
C ALA A 185 10.54 4.06 7.36
N PHE A 186 9.34 3.96 6.79
CA PHE A 186 8.39 5.06 6.67
C PHE A 186 7.91 5.56 8.03
N LEU A 187 7.50 4.66 8.94
CA LEU A 187 7.11 5.02 10.30
C LEU A 187 8.25 5.71 11.07
N LEU A 188 9.48 5.23 10.92
CA LEU A 188 10.66 5.80 11.58
C LEU A 188 10.97 7.24 11.16
N GLN A 189 10.57 7.66 9.95
CA GLN A 189 10.70 9.07 9.54
C GLN A 189 9.94 10.03 10.46
N PHE A 190 8.89 9.53 11.11
CA PHE A 190 8.01 10.33 11.96
C PHE A 190 8.11 9.97 13.44
N SER A 191 9.06 9.12 13.84
CA SER A 191 9.20 8.64 15.23
C SER A 191 9.25 9.79 16.25
N ASN A 192 10.06 10.82 15.96
CA ASN A 192 10.18 11.98 16.84
C ASN A 192 8.88 12.77 16.97
N ASP A 193 8.13 12.94 15.88
CA ASP A 193 6.86 13.69 15.87
C ASP A 193 5.77 12.87 16.59
N LEU A 194 5.72 11.56 16.34
CA LEU A 194 4.81 10.64 17.02
C LEU A 194 5.05 10.58 18.53
N CYS A 195 6.30 10.60 18.97
CA CYS A 195 6.63 10.68 20.40
C CYS A 195 6.30 12.04 21.06
N ARG A 196 6.04 13.09 20.28
CA ARG A 196 5.59 14.38 20.82
C ARG A 196 4.09 14.40 21.11
N GLU A 197 3.31 13.64 20.35
CA GLU A 197 1.90 13.43 20.68
C GLU A 197 1.78 12.62 21.97
N GLN A 198 0.99 13.10 22.93
CA GLN A 198 0.92 12.55 24.30
C GLN A 198 -0.37 11.78 24.59
N ASP A 199 -1.23 11.60 23.58
CA ASP A 199 -2.46 10.85 23.72
C ASP A 199 -2.77 10.04 22.46
N PHE A 200 -3.69 9.08 22.63
CA PHE A 200 -4.19 8.23 21.55
C PHE A 200 -4.67 9.03 20.34
N GLN A 201 -5.41 10.13 20.58
CA GLN A 201 -6.06 10.89 19.54
C GLN A 201 -5.06 11.62 18.64
N GLY A 202 -4.06 12.29 19.22
CA GLY A 202 -2.99 12.98 18.50
C GLY A 202 -2.13 12.02 17.69
N ILE A 203 -1.73 10.90 18.28
CA ILE A 203 -0.95 9.86 17.60
C ILE A 203 -1.74 9.30 16.40
N MET A 204 -3.00 8.92 16.60
CA MET A 204 -3.82 8.35 15.53
C MET A 204 -4.13 9.37 14.43
N LEU A 205 -4.37 10.63 14.78
CA LEU A 205 -4.56 11.69 13.79
C LEU A 205 -3.32 11.86 12.91
N LEU A 206 -2.13 11.89 13.52
CA LEU A 206 -0.87 12.00 12.79
C LEU A 206 -0.62 10.77 11.90
N LEU A 207 -0.81 9.54 12.42
CA LEU A 207 -0.64 8.30 11.65
C LEU A 207 -1.61 8.19 10.45
N GLN A 208 -2.82 8.74 10.57
CA GLN A 208 -3.80 8.73 9.49
C GLN A 208 -3.60 9.85 8.47
N HIS A 209 -2.82 10.88 8.80
CA HIS A 209 -2.58 12.08 8.00
C HIS A 209 -1.11 12.53 8.07
N LEU A 210 -0.18 11.62 7.80
CA LEU A 210 1.25 11.94 7.79
C LEU A 210 1.56 13.03 6.75
N PRO A 211 2.44 14.00 7.05
CA PRO A 211 2.68 15.17 6.21
C PRO A 211 3.59 14.85 5.01
N THR A 212 3.11 14.01 4.10
CA THR A 212 3.85 13.51 2.93
C THR A 212 3.53 14.26 1.64
N PHE A 213 2.59 15.22 1.66
CA PHE A 213 2.12 15.92 0.47
C PHE A 213 3.25 16.55 -0.36
N HIS A 214 4.30 17.06 0.31
CA HIS A 214 5.47 17.68 -0.33
C HIS A 214 6.60 16.70 -0.68
N TRP A 215 6.43 15.40 -0.39
CA TRP A 215 7.49 14.42 -0.62
C TRP A 215 7.82 14.28 -2.10
N THR A 216 9.09 13.99 -2.36
CA THR A 216 9.65 13.78 -3.70
C THR A 216 10.40 12.45 -3.74
N ASP A 217 10.97 12.13 -4.90
CA ASP A 217 11.81 10.96 -5.10
C ASP A 217 12.96 10.88 -4.08
N GLU A 218 13.49 12.01 -3.61
CA GLU A 218 14.54 12.03 -2.58
C GLU A 218 14.06 11.45 -1.25
N ASN A 219 12.83 11.75 -0.83
CA ASN A 219 12.26 11.15 0.38
C ASN A 219 12.08 9.64 0.21
N ILE A 220 11.61 9.21 -0.96
CA ILE A 220 11.42 7.78 -1.26
C ILE A 220 12.74 7.03 -1.32
N LYS A 221 13.80 7.64 -1.87
CA LYS A 221 15.17 7.07 -1.84
C LYS A 221 15.65 6.84 -0.41
N LEU A 222 15.43 7.80 0.49
CA LEU A 222 15.83 7.67 1.90
C LEU A 222 15.05 6.54 2.60
N VAL A 223 13.73 6.47 2.39
CA VAL A 223 12.90 5.39 2.93
C VAL A 223 13.34 4.03 2.39
N LEU A 224 13.60 3.91 1.09
CA LEU A 224 14.05 2.68 0.46
C LEU A 224 15.44 2.25 0.94
N ALA A 225 16.37 3.19 1.10
CA ALA A 225 17.70 2.91 1.62
C ALA A 225 17.63 2.35 3.05
N GLU A 226 16.80 2.96 3.91
CA GLU A 226 16.59 2.46 5.27
C GLU A 226 15.85 1.13 5.28
N ALA A 227 14.84 0.95 4.43
CA ALA A 227 14.12 -0.32 4.30
C ALA A 227 15.07 -1.45 3.87
N PHE A 228 15.96 -1.20 2.92
CA PHE A 228 16.96 -2.18 2.47
C PHE A 228 17.96 -2.52 3.59
N ARG A 229 18.38 -1.52 4.38
CA ARG A 229 19.22 -1.75 5.57
C ARG A 229 18.50 -2.64 6.59
N LEU A 230 17.24 -2.34 6.90
CA LEU A 230 16.41 -3.13 7.82
C LEU A 230 16.20 -4.56 7.30
N HIS A 231 15.84 -4.71 6.03
CA HIS A 231 15.68 -6.00 5.37
C HIS A 231 16.96 -6.84 5.47
N SER A 232 18.12 -6.24 5.16
CA SER A 232 19.41 -6.94 5.22
C SER A 232 19.78 -7.42 6.64
N LEU A 233 19.40 -6.67 7.67
CA LEU A 233 19.71 -7.00 9.07
C LEU A 233 18.77 -8.04 9.68
N PHE A 234 17.48 -7.98 9.34
CA PHE A 234 16.45 -8.73 10.05
C PHE A 234 15.84 -9.87 9.25
N ASN A 235 15.99 -9.90 7.92
CA ASN A 235 15.44 -10.99 7.11
C ASN A 235 16.16 -12.32 7.37
N SER A 236 17.48 -12.31 7.55
CA SER A 236 18.24 -13.51 7.96
C SER A 236 17.96 -13.92 9.41
N ALA A 237 17.70 -12.96 10.30
CA ALA A 237 17.39 -13.22 11.70
C ALA A 237 16.03 -13.92 11.91
N MET A 238 15.04 -13.72 11.03
CA MET A 238 13.75 -14.42 11.12
C MET A 238 13.85 -15.91 10.76
N HIS A 239 14.77 -16.32 9.88
CA HIS A 239 14.97 -17.74 9.57
C HIS A 239 15.68 -18.53 10.69
N HIS A 240 16.34 -17.86 11.64
CA HIS A 240 16.97 -18.49 12.80
C HIS A 240 16.05 -18.58 14.04
N LEU A 241 14.87 -17.95 13.99
CA LEU A 241 13.89 -18.02 15.05
C LEU A 241 12.85 -19.11 14.74
N ASP A 242 13.35 -20.34 14.62
CA ASP A 242 12.53 -21.50 14.97
C ASP A 242 12.08 -21.29 16.42
N PHE A 243 10.78 -21.05 16.61
CA PHE A 243 10.13 -21.20 17.90
C PHE A 243 10.25 -22.67 18.33
N ARG A 244 11.44 -23.07 18.81
CA ARG A 244 11.52 -24.17 19.77
C ARG A 244 10.81 -23.66 21.01
N ARG A 245 9.53 -24.03 21.12
CA ARG A 245 8.77 -24.05 22.36
C ARG A 245 9.73 -24.55 23.44
N HIS A 246 10.09 -23.68 24.39
CA HIS A 246 10.39 -24.16 25.72
C HIS A 246 9.07 -24.69 26.29
N SER A 247 8.76 -25.94 25.93
CA SER A 247 7.95 -26.82 26.73
C SER A 247 8.91 -27.65 27.55
N ASP A 248 9.38 -27.05 28.63
CA ASP A 248 10.10 -27.63 29.77
C ASP A 248 9.79 -26.64 30.91
N LEU A 249 9.21 -26.95 32.06
CA LEU A 249 8.93 -28.17 32.81
C LEU A 249 7.91 -27.78 33.91
N ASP A 250 7.21 -28.80 34.42
CA ASP A 250 6.39 -28.89 35.66
C ASP A 250 4.93 -28.40 35.63
#